data_AF-A0A658KG47-F1
#
_entry.id   AF-A0A658KG47-F1
#
_cell.length_a   1.000
_cell.length_b   1.000
_cell.length_c   1.000
_cell.angle_alpha   90.00
_cell.angle_beta   90.00
_cell.angle_gamma   90.00
#
_symmetry.space_group_name_H-M   'P 1'
#
loop_
_entity.id
_entity.type
_entity.pdbx_description
1 polymer ?
#
loop_
_entity_poly.entity_id
_entity_poly.type
_entity_poly.pdbx_seq_one_letter_code
_entity_poly.pdbx_strand_id
1 'polypeptide(L)'
;MNSHSVAATCCCASQRNNEARMSDSLDLSLDGVERRSLADFTEQAYLNYSMYVIMDRALPHIGDGLKPVQRRIIYAMSELGLGADAKHKKSARTVGDVLGKFHPHGDSACYEAMVLMAQPFSYRYTLVDGQGNWGAPDDPKSFAAMRYTEARLSRYSEVLLSELGQGTADWVPNFDGTLDE
;
A
#
# COMPACT_ATOMS: atom_id res chain seq x y z
N MET A 1 -13.94 -17.14 24.07
CA MET A 1 -14.77 -15.91 24.12
C MET A 1 -14.23 -14.99 23.04
N ASN A 2 -15.05 -14.74 22.04
CA ASN A 2 -14.69 -14.19 20.73
C ASN A 2 -14.22 -12.74 20.82
N SER A 3 -13.08 -12.43 20.20
CA SER A 3 -12.65 -11.07 19.88
C SER A 3 -12.48 -10.96 18.38
N HIS A 4 -13.50 -10.40 17.73
CA HIS A 4 -13.60 -10.17 16.30
C HIS A 4 -12.63 -9.09 15.80
N SER A 5 -11.94 -9.42 14.70
CA SER A 5 -11.76 -8.62 13.48
C SER A 5 -11.34 -7.16 13.62
N VAL A 6 -10.04 -6.91 13.54
CA VAL A 6 -9.47 -5.56 13.48
C VAL A 6 -9.59 -4.94 12.07
N ALA A 7 -9.98 -5.71 11.04
CA ALA A 7 -10.42 -5.18 9.73
C ALA A 7 -11.67 -4.30 9.86
N ALA A 8 -12.48 -4.52 10.90
CA ALA A 8 -13.59 -3.66 11.24
C ALA A 8 -13.13 -2.31 11.80
N THR A 9 -11.87 -2.13 12.22
CA THR A 9 -11.44 -0.98 13.05
C THR A 9 -11.17 0.29 12.27
N CYS A 10 -10.87 0.25 10.97
CA CYS A 10 -10.82 1.50 10.17
C CYS A 10 -12.23 2.03 9.88
N CYS A 11 -13.22 1.13 9.75
CA CYS A 11 -14.64 1.49 9.78
C CYS A 11 -15.07 1.93 11.20
N CYS A 12 -14.54 1.30 12.26
CA CYS A 12 -14.91 1.56 13.65
C CYS A 12 -14.26 2.81 14.27
N ALA A 13 -13.08 3.24 13.81
CA ALA A 13 -12.43 4.48 14.23
C ALA A 13 -13.10 5.72 13.58
N SER A 14 -13.61 5.55 12.36
CA SER A 14 -14.61 6.43 11.78
C SER A 14 -15.89 6.43 12.64
N GLN A 15 -16.39 5.27 13.08
CA GLN A 15 -17.59 5.18 13.92
C GLN A 15 -17.44 5.82 15.31
N ARG A 16 -16.29 5.75 15.98
CA ARG A 16 -16.11 6.33 17.33
C ARG A 16 -16.14 7.86 17.38
N ASN A 17 -15.79 8.54 16.28
CA ASN A 17 -16.02 9.99 16.15
C ASN A 17 -17.36 10.32 15.45
N ASN A 18 -18.03 9.33 14.84
CA ASN A 18 -19.37 9.48 14.25
C ASN A 18 -20.52 9.25 15.23
N GLU A 19 -20.28 8.59 16.37
CA GLU A 19 -21.31 8.36 17.39
C GLU A 19 -21.93 9.67 17.92
N ALA A 20 -21.20 10.79 17.85
CA ALA A 20 -21.68 12.11 18.27
C ALA A 20 -22.50 12.87 17.20
N ARG A 21 -22.62 12.37 15.96
CA ARG A 21 -23.39 13.02 14.87
C ARG A 21 -24.36 12.07 14.14
N MET A 22 -24.66 10.90 14.70
CA MET A 22 -25.52 9.91 14.06
C MET A 22 -27.02 10.11 14.35
N SER A 23 -27.48 11.35 14.25
CA SER A 23 -28.90 11.71 14.27
C SER A 23 -29.31 12.42 12.97
N ASP A 24 -28.78 11.99 11.82
CA ASP A 24 -29.38 12.36 10.54
C ASP A 24 -30.55 11.42 10.29
N SER A 25 -31.75 11.96 10.39
CA SER A 25 -32.99 11.28 10.02
C SER A 25 -32.91 10.84 8.56
N LEU A 26 -32.76 9.54 8.32
CA LEU A 26 -32.90 8.93 7.00
C LEU A 26 -34.32 9.22 6.48
N ASP A 27 -34.44 10.16 5.54
CA ASP A 27 -35.71 10.45 4.87
C ASP A 27 -35.98 9.35 3.83
N LEU A 28 -36.76 8.36 4.23
CA LEU A 28 -37.19 7.29 3.35
C LEU A 28 -38.41 7.75 2.55
N SER A 29 -38.35 7.62 1.22
CA SER A 29 -39.55 7.77 0.40
C SER A 29 -40.59 6.71 0.77
N LEU A 30 -41.86 6.95 0.42
CA LEU A 30 -42.95 5.99 0.61
C LEU A 30 -42.69 4.62 -0.06
N ASP A 31 -41.78 4.58 -1.05
CA ASP A 31 -41.35 3.38 -1.77
C ASP A 31 -40.09 2.72 -1.16
N GLY A 32 -39.62 3.19 0.00
CA GLY A 32 -38.41 2.70 0.66
C GLY A 32 -37.10 3.17 0.03
N VAL A 33 -37.13 4.23 -0.78
CA VAL A 33 -35.93 4.80 -1.41
C VAL A 33 -35.31 5.82 -0.47
N GLU A 34 -34.06 5.60 -0.09
CA GLU A 34 -33.26 6.54 0.70
C GLU A 34 -33.11 7.87 -0.06
N ARG A 35 -33.58 8.96 0.53
CA ARG A 35 -33.36 10.31 0.01
C ARG A 35 -32.31 11.00 0.84
N ARG A 36 -31.30 11.52 0.15
CA ARG A 36 -30.20 12.25 0.75
C ARG A 36 -29.98 13.55 0.00
N SER A 37 -29.67 14.63 0.72
CA SER A 37 -29.35 15.90 0.08
C SER A 37 -28.06 15.77 -0.73
N LEU A 38 -28.00 16.42 -1.90
CA LEU A 38 -26.80 16.41 -2.74
C LEU A 38 -25.61 17.06 -2.01
N ALA A 39 -25.87 18.10 -1.20
CA ALA A 39 -24.84 18.79 -0.44
C ALA A 39 -24.19 17.83 0.57
N ASP A 40 -24.99 17.13 1.38
CA ASP A 40 -24.46 16.23 2.42
C ASP A 40 -23.78 15.00 1.80
N PHE A 41 -24.30 14.50 0.67
CA PHE A 41 -23.65 13.40 -0.05
C PHE A 41 -22.30 13.81 -0.62
N THR A 42 -22.23 14.96 -1.29
CA THR A 42 -20.99 15.43 -1.91
C THR A 42 -19.93 15.81 -0.88
N GLU A 43 -20.31 16.48 0.21
CA GLU A 43 -19.41 16.77 1.32
C GLU A 43 -18.82 15.49 1.92
N GLN A 44 -19.66 14.51 2.26
CA GLN A 44 -19.19 13.29 2.90
C GLN A 44 -18.35 12.43 1.94
N ALA A 45 -18.76 12.30 0.68
CA ALA A 45 -18.00 11.56 -0.33
C ALA A 45 -16.62 12.20 -0.57
N TYR A 46 -16.57 13.52 -0.67
CA TYR A 46 -15.33 14.27 -0.85
C TYR A 46 -14.41 14.14 0.37
N LEU A 47 -14.95 14.28 1.58
CA LEU A 47 -14.18 14.16 2.81
C LEU A 47 -13.60 12.75 2.98
N ASN A 48 -14.42 11.71 2.77
CA ASN A 48 -13.99 10.32 2.89
C ASN A 48 -12.86 9.98 1.90
N TYR A 49 -13.00 10.39 0.65
CA TYR A 49 -11.97 10.16 -0.35
C TYR A 49 -10.69 10.93 -0.04
N SER A 50 -10.82 12.19 0.38
CA SER A 50 -9.67 13.05 0.72
C SER A 50 -8.88 12.47 1.91
N MET A 51 -9.58 12.03 2.96
CA MET A 51 -8.96 11.40 4.12
C MET A 51 -8.22 10.13 3.74
N TYR A 52 -8.82 9.26 2.93
CA TYR A 52 -8.18 8.05 2.43
C TYR A 52 -6.91 8.36 1.62
N VAL A 53 -6.94 9.36 0.72
CA VAL A 53 -5.76 9.74 -0.06
C VAL A 53 -4.63 10.27 0.83
N ILE A 54 -4.96 11.04 1.86
CA ILE A 54 -3.96 11.60 2.78
C ILE A 54 -3.30 10.49 3.59
N MET A 55 -4.10 9.61 4.21
CA MET A 55 -3.60 8.60 5.15
C MET A 55 -2.99 7.39 4.44
N ASP A 56 -3.62 6.86 3.41
CA ASP A 56 -3.30 5.53 2.85
C ASP A 56 -2.62 5.60 1.46
N ARG A 57 -2.20 6.79 1.01
CA ARG A 57 -1.58 6.93 -0.32
C ARG A 57 -0.47 7.97 -0.37
N ALA A 58 -0.75 9.19 0.05
CA ALA A 58 0.12 10.34 -0.22
C ALA A 58 1.31 10.41 0.74
N LEU A 59 1.04 10.25 2.04
CA LEU A 59 2.01 10.47 3.11
C LEU A 59 2.73 9.17 3.50
N PRO A 60 4.04 9.24 3.78
CA PRO A 60 4.76 8.13 4.38
C PRO A 60 4.40 8.00 5.86
N HIS A 61 4.52 6.79 6.39
CA HIS A 61 4.34 6.55 7.82
C HIS A 61 5.59 6.99 8.60
N ILE A 62 5.41 7.49 9.83
CA ILE A 62 6.49 8.09 10.62
C ILE A 62 7.52 7.05 11.11
N GLY A 63 7.09 5.81 11.35
CA GLY A 63 7.96 4.77 11.91
C GLY A 63 8.98 4.20 10.93
N ASP A 64 8.61 4.05 9.66
CA ASP A 64 9.45 3.44 8.61
C ASP A 64 9.81 4.41 7.48
N GLY A 65 9.12 5.56 7.37
CA GLY A 65 9.29 6.51 6.28
C GLY A 65 8.75 6.02 4.94
N LEU A 66 7.97 4.94 4.91
CA LEU A 66 7.49 4.32 3.67
C LEU A 66 6.03 4.67 3.39
N LYS A 67 5.71 4.83 2.09
CA LYS A 67 4.32 4.83 1.62
C LYS A 67 3.76 3.41 1.61
N PRO A 68 2.42 3.22 1.69
CA PRO A 68 1.83 1.89 1.71
C PRO A 68 2.24 0.99 0.53
N VAL A 69 2.31 1.52 -0.69
CA VAL A 69 2.78 0.75 -1.86
C VAL A 69 4.24 0.29 -1.73
N GLN A 70 5.11 1.11 -1.14
CA GLN A 70 6.53 0.81 -0.96
C GLN A 70 6.72 -0.28 0.09
N ARG A 71 6.01 -0.17 1.23
CA ARG A 71 6.00 -1.19 2.28
C ARG A 71 5.56 -2.55 1.74
N ARG A 72 4.44 -2.58 1.01
CA ARG A 72 3.90 -3.82 0.41
C ARG A 72 4.85 -4.45 -0.60
N ILE A 73 5.57 -3.66 -1.39
CA ILE A 73 6.60 -4.18 -2.30
C ILE A 73 7.73 -4.86 -1.52
N ILE A 74 8.27 -4.21 -0.48
CA ILE A 74 9.37 -4.75 0.31
C ILE A 74 8.94 -6.03 1.04
N TYR A 75 7.75 -6.02 1.65
CA TYR A 75 7.20 -7.18 2.34
C TYR A 75 6.89 -8.35 1.40
N ALA A 76 6.27 -8.10 0.24
CA ALA A 76 6.06 -9.16 -0.75
C ALA A 76 7.39 -9.73 -1.28
N MET A 77 8.42 -8.89 -1.45
CA MET A 77 9.75 -9.36 -1.83
C MET A 77 10.41 -10.22 -0.76
N SER A 78 10.23 -9.91 0.53
CA SER A 78 10.72 -10.76 1.62
C SER A 78 10.00 -12.10 1.67
N GLU A 79 8.67 -12.10 1.50
CA GLU A 79 7.85 -13.33 1.45
C GLU A 79 8.21 -14.23 0.25
N LEU A 80 8.59 -13.62 -0.87
CA LEU A 80 9.09 -14.35 -2.05
C LEU A 80 10.53 -14.87 -1.89
N GLY A 81 11.20 -14.57 -0.77
CA GLY A 81 12.60 -14.95 -0.52
C GLY A 81 13.59 -14.20 -1.40
N LEU A 82 13.25 -12.99 -1.85
CA LEU A 82 14.10 -12.16 -2.72
C LEU A 82 15.06 -11.28 -1.90
N GLY A 83 15.73 -11.86 -0.91
CA GLY A 83 16.75 -11.16 -0.12
C GLY A 83 17.99 -10.76 -0.93
N ALA A 84 18.94 -10.07 -0.28
CA ALA A 84 20.14 -9.54 -0.96
C ALA A 84 21.05 -10.64 -1.55
N ASP A 85 21.07 -11.83 -0.95
CA ASP A 85 21.86 -12.96 -1.44
C ASP A 85 21.11 -13.80 -2.51
N ALA A 86 19.84 -13.51 -2.75
CA ALA A 86 19.05 -14.22 -3.76
C ALA A 86 19.45 -13.80 -5.18
N LYS A 87 19.14 -14.67 -6.15
CA LYS A 87 19.23 -14.32 -7.58
C LYS A 87 18.11 -13.36 -7.95
N HIS A 88 18.43 -12.39 -8.81
CA HIS A 88 17.43 -11.52 -9.41
C HIS A 88 16.30 -12.34 -10.04
N LYS A 89 15.06 -11.88 -9.88
CA LYS A 89 13.86 -12.46 -10.49
C LYS A 89 13.15 -11.38 -11.30
N LYS A 90 12.41 -11.82 -12.32
CA LYS A 90 11.63 -10.93 -13.19
C LYS A 90 10.73 -10.01 -12.36
N SER A 91 10.82 -8.71 -12.61
CA SER A 91 10.03 -7.68 -11.92
C SER A 91 8.53 -7.93 -12.03
N ALA A 92 8.06 -8.48 -13.16
CA ALA A 92 6.66 -8.87 -13.36
C ALA A 92 6.15 -9.88 -12.32
N ARG A 93 7.03 -10.75 -11.79
CA ARG A 93 6.66 -11.71 -10.74
C ARG A 93 6.43 -10.99 -9.40
N THR A 94 7.33 -10.09 -9.01
CA THR A 94 7.20 -9.30 -7.79
C THR A 94 5.94 -8.44 -7.83
N VAL A 95 5.73 -7.71 -8.94
CA VAL A 95 4.55 -6.85 -9.12
C VAL A 95 3.27 -7.68 -9.07
N GLY A 96 3.22 -8.83 -9.75
CA GLY A 96 2.06 -9.72 -9.71
C GLY A 96 1.70 -10.20 -8.30
N ASP A 97 2.70 -10.55 -7.49
CA ASP A 97 2.48 -11.00 -6.11
C ASP A 97 1.96 -9.86 -5.21
N VAL A 98 2.54 -8.66 -5.34
CA VAL A 98 2.08 -7.46 -4.62
C VAL A 98 0.63 -7.16 -4.94
N LEU A 99 0.25 -7.17 -6.23
CA LEU A 99 -1.11 -6.88 -6.66
C LEU A 99 -2.10 -7.94 -6.20
N GLY A 100 -1.71 -9.21 -6.29
CA GLY A 100 -2.57 -10.34 -5.93
C GLY A 100 -2.87 -10.42 -4.44
N LYS A 101 -1.92 -10.02 -3.58
CA LYS A 101 -2.03 -10.21 -2.13
C LYS A 101 -2.28 -8.94 -1.33
N PHE A 102 -1.69 -7.81 -1.73
CA PHE A 102 -1.58 -6.63 -0.85
C PHE A 102 -2.07 -5.32 -1.48
N HIS A 103 -2.01 -5.16 -2.81
CA HIS A 103 -2.21 -3.87 -3.46
C HIS A 103 -3.21 -3.94 -4.63
N PRO A 104 -4.53 -3.78 -4.40
CA PRO A 104 -5.56 -3.91 -5.43
C PRO A 104 -5.66 -2.64 -6.32
N HIS A 105 -4.54 -2.20 -6.88
CA HIS A 105 -4.44 -1.03 -7.74
C HIS A 105 -3.64 -1.34 -9.02
N GLY A 106 -3.39 -0.32 -9.85
CA GLY A 106 -2.72 -0.52 -11.14
C GLY A 106 -1.30 -1.05 -11.02
N ASP A 107 -0.96 -2.01 -11.87
CA ASP A 107 0.39 -2.58 -12.00
C ASP A 107 1.46 -1.54 -12.32
N SER A 108 1.10 -0.55 -13.15
CA SER A 108 1.98 0.52 -13.60
C SER A 108 2.47 1.38 -12.43
N ALA A 109 1.60 1.71 -11.47
CA ALA A 109 1.96 2.50 -10.29
C ALA A 109 2.83 1.69 -9.31
N CYS A 110 2.53 0.41 -9.14
CA CYS A 110 3.34 -0.51 -8.34
C CYS A 110 4.75 -0.67 -8.93
N TYR A 111 4.84 -0.87 -10.24
CA TYR A 111 6.12 -1.00 -10.93
C TYR A 111 6.93 0.30 -10.90
N GLU A 112 6.31 1.46 -11.15
CA GLU A 112 7.00 2.76 -11.04
C GLU A 112 7.55 2.99 -9.63
N ALA A 113 6.78 2.65 -8.58
CA ALA A 113 7.26 2.75 -7.20
C ALA A 113 8.48 1.84 -6.95
N MET A 114 8.46 0.60 -7.46
CA MET A 114 9.61 -0.30 -7.38
C MET A 114 10.82 0.24 -8.14
N VAL A 115 10.61 0.87 -9.30
CA VAL A 115 11.68 1.49 -10.09
C VAL A 115 12.35 2.62 -9.36
N LEU A 116 11.58 3.53 -8.78
CA LEU A 116 12.14 4.64 -8.01
C LEU A 116 12.98 4.16 -6.83
N MET A 117 12.55 3.10 -6.13
CA MET A 117 13.30 2.50 -5.01
C MET A 117 14.62 1.83 -5.42
N ALA A 118 14.79 1.50 -6.71
CA ALA A 118 16.01 0.91 -7.26
C ALA A 118 16.98 1.95 -7.83
N GLN A 119 16.54 3.18 -8.06
CA GLN A 119 17.35 4.23 -8.70
C GLN A 119 18.29 4.91 -7.68
N PRO A 120 19.62 4.83 -7.85
CA PRO A 120 20.59 5.42 -6.90
C PRO A 120 20.61 6.96 -6.92
N PHE A 121 20.06 7.59 -7.95
CA PHE A 121 19.91 9.04 -8.05
C PHE A 121 18.59 9.55 -7.43
N SER A 122 17.60 8.67 -7.26
CA SER A 122 16.32 8.99 -6.62
C SER A 122 16.34 8.66 -5.12
N TYR A 123 16.96 7.53 -4.75
CA TYR A 123 17.10 7.07 -3.38
C TYR A 123 18.55 7.15 -2.93
N ARG A 124 18.79 7.82 -1.80
CA ARG A 124 20.13 7.88 -1.19
C ARG A 124 20.65 6.50 -0.78
N TYR A 125 19.75 5.66 -0.29
CA TYR A 125 19.95 4.24 0.02
C TYR A 125 18.83 3.46 -0.65
N THR A 126 19.15 2.74 -1.72
CA THR A 126 18.16 1.99 -2.49
C THR A 126 17.66 0.80 -1.68
N LEU A 127 16.36 0.53 -1.76
CA LEU A 127 15.71 -0.62 -1.09
C LEU A 127 15.60 -1.83 -2.02
N VAL A 128 15.68 -1.58 -3.32
CA VAL A 128 15.65 -2.60 -4.36
C VAL A 128 16.97 -2.57 -5.12
N ASP A 129 17.54 -3.74 -5.38
CA ASP A 129 18.65 -3.95 -6.29
C ASP A 129 18.07 -4.45 -7.63
N GLY A 130 18.28 -3.65 -8.68
CA GLY A 130 17.66 -3.83 -9.98
C GLY A 130 18.70 -4.17 -11.05
N GLN A 131 18.41 -5.17 -11.87
CA GLN A 131 19.17 -5.54 -13.05
C GLN A 131 18.38 -5.21 -14.33
N GLY A 132 19.04 -4.57 -15.31
CA GLY A 132 18.43 -4.11 -16.56
C GLY A 132 18.44 -2.59 -16.69
N ASN A 133 17.60 -2.03 -17.58
CA ASN A 133 17.43 -0.59 -17.70
C ASN A 133 16.37 -0.09 -16.71
N TRP A 134 16.81 0.62 -15.67
CA TRP A 134 15.97 1.21 -14.61
C TRP A 134 15.86 2.74 -14.72
N GLY A 135 16.13 3.30 -15.90
CA GLY A 135 16.16 4.74 -16.14
C GLY A 135 17.53 5.35 -15.88
N ALA A 136 17.67 6.64 -16.17
CA ALA A 136 18.92 7.37 -16.08
C ALA A 136 18.74 8.70 -15.32
N PRO A 137 19.80 9.32 -14.79
CA PRO A 137 19.69 10.57 -14.04
C PRO A 137 19.12 11.75 -14.84
N ASP A 138 19.37 11.76 -16.16
CA ASP A 138 18.87 12.75 -17.11
C ASP A 138 17.41 12.49 -17.52
N ASP A 139 17.02 11.22 -17.65
CA ASP A 139 15.63 10.81 -17.84
C ASP A 139 15.25 9.66 -16.89
N PRO A 140 14.79 9.98 -15.66
CA PRO A 140 14.39 8.98 -14.67
C PRO A 140 13.24 8.07 -15.10
N LYS A 141 12.41 8.51 -16.06
CA LYS A 141 11.24 7.75 -16.52
C LYS A 141 11.54 6.86 -17.72
N SER A 142 12.77 6.90 -18.26
CA SER A 142 13.24 6.04 -19.36
C SER A 142 13.55 4.59 -18.97
N PHE A 143 12.80 4.02 -18.02
CA PHE A 143 13.00 2.64 -17.58
C PHE A 143 12.34 1.62 -18.52
N ALA A 144 12.92 0.42 -18.63
CA ALA A 144 12.35 -0.64 -19.42
C ALA A 144 11.08 -1.22 -18.78
N ALA A 145 10.21 -1.84 -19.57
CA ALA A 145 9.02 -2.53 -19.06
C ALA A 145 9.38 -3.69 -18.11
N MET A 146 8.50 -3.98 -17.14
CA MET A 146 8.70 -5.00 -16.08
C MET A 146 9.01 -6.43 -16.57
N ARG A 147 8.77 -6.72 -17.86
CA ARG A 147 9.13 -8.00 -18.50
C ARG A 147 10.63 -8.13 -18.80
N TYR A 148 11.37 -7.01 -18.85
CA TYR A 148 12.80 -6.97 -19.16
C TYR A 148 13.68 -6.72 -17.95
N THR A 149 13.14 -6.16 -16.87
CA THR A 149 13.88 -5.88 -15.65
C THR A 149 13.78 -7.03 -14.67
N GLU A 150 14.78 -7.15 -13.80
CA GLU A 150 14.81 -8.11 -12.71
C GLU A 150 15.19 -7.40 -11.42
N ALA A 151 14.64 -7.84 -10.30
CA ALA A 151 14.82 -7.19 -9.00
C ALA A 151 15.07 -8.20 -7.89
N ARG A 152 15.74 -7.74 -6.84
CA ARG A 152 15.84 -8.35 -5.50
C ARG A 152 15.95 -7.23 -4.45
N LEU A 153 15.86 -7.56 -3.18
CA LEU A 153 16.07 -6.58 -2.11
C LEU A 153 17.54 -6.18 -2.05
N SER A 154 17.78 -4.91 -1.76
CA SER A 154 19.12 -4.46 -1.41
C SER A 154 19.51 -4.99 -0.02
N ARG A 155 20.80 -5.04 0.28
CA ARG A 155 21.28 -5.37 1.64
C ARG A 155 20.83 -4.34 2.67
N TYR A 156 20.51 -3.11 2.26
CA TYR A 156 20.01 -2.08 3.17
C TYR A 156 18.59 -2.40 3.67
N SER A 157 17.77 -3.05 2.85
CA SER A 157 16.40 -3.43 3.23
C SER A 157 16.33 -4.46 4.35
N GLU A 158 17.41 -5.21 4.59
CA GLU A 158 17.51 -6.13 5.74
C GLU A 158 17.38 -5.39 7.07
N VAL A 159 17.83 -4.13 7.15
CA VAL A 159 17.71 -3.32 8.37
C VAL A 159 16.23 -3.10 8.73
N LEU A 160 15.38 -2.84 7.73
CA LEU A 160 13.93 -2.66 7.91
C LEU A 160 13.22 -3.97 8.28
N LEU A 161 13.70 -5.10 7.77
CA LEU A 161 13.03 -6.39 7.90
C LEU A 161 13.53 -7.25 9.08
N SER A 162 14.69 -6.92 9.64
CA SER A 162 15.36 -7.75 10.66
C SER A 162 14.54 -8.02 11.92
N GLU A 163 13.67 -7.08 12.30
CA GLU A 163 12.83 -7.17 13.50
C GLU A 163 11.38 -7.59 13.20
N LEU A 164 10.98 -7.69 11.93
CA LEU A 164 9.57 -7.91 11.55
C LEU A 164 9.00 -9.20 12.16
N GLY A 165 9.79 -10.27 12.22
CA GLY A 165 9.39 -11.56 12.81
C GLY A 165 9.42 -11.62 14.34
N GLN A 166 9.82 -10.54 15.03
CA GLN A 166 10.00 -10.51 16.48
C GLN A 166 8.77 -10.00 17.24
N GLY A 167 7.67 -9.73 16.53
CA GLY A 167 6.43 -9.21 17.12
C GLY A 167 6.53 -7.72 17.49
N THR A 168 7.37 -6.96 16.79
CA THR A 168 7.57 -5.52 17.01
C THR A 168 6.64 -4.64 16.17
N ALA A 169 5.90 -5.23 15.23
CA ALA A 169 4.96 -4.55 14.35
C ALA A 169 3.54 -5.12 14.53
N ASP A 170 2.55 -4.23 14.49
CA ASP A 170 1.14 -4.59 14.46
C ASP A 170 0.75 -4.99 13.04
N TRP A 171 0.10 -6.15 12.92
CA TRP A 171 -0.40 -6.68 11.66
C TRP A 171 -1.82 -6.20 11.38
N VAL A 172 -2.10 -5.91 10.11
CA VAL A 172 -3.44 -5.54 9.65
C VAL A 172 -3.88 -6.53 8.58
N PRO A 173 -5.16 -6.96 8.57
CA PRO A 173 -5.66 -7.79 7.48
C PRO A 173 -5.54 -7.07 6.14
N ASN A 174 -5.16 -7.83 5.10
CA ASN A 174 -5.09 -7.35 3.74
C ASN A 174 -6.50 -7.01 3.18
N PHE A 175 -6.55 -6.57 1.92
CA PHE A 175 -7.77 -6.04 1.31
C PHE A 175 -8.94 -7.05 1.22
N ASP A 176 -8.68 -8.35 1.21
CA ASP A 176 -9.71 -9.41 1.20
C ASP A 176 -9.82 -10.18 2.53
N GLY A 177 -9.01 -9.82 3.53
CA GLY A 177 -9.01 -10.43 4.87
C GLY A 177 -8.49 -11.87 4.92
N THR A 178 -7.81 -12.36 3.87
CA THR A 178 -7.24 -13.71 3.83
C THR A 178 -5.79 -13.79 4.32
N LEU A 179 -5.09 -12.66 4.31
CA LEU A 179 -3.69 -12.52 4.71
C LEU A 179 -3.52 -11.34 5.67
N ASP A 180 -2.39 -11.30 6.35
CA ASP A 180 -1.94 -10.16 7.15
C ASP A 180 -0.84 -9.39 6.42
N GLU A 181 -0.83 -8.06 6.57
CA GLU A 181 0.14 -7.10 6.00
C GLU A 181 0.65 -6.08 7.02
#